data_AF-A0A7S4PAE5-F1
#
_entry.id   AF-A0A7S4PAE5-F1
#
_cell.length_a   1.000
_cell.length_b   1.000
_cell.length_c   1.000
_cell.angle_alpha   90.00
_cell.angle_beta   90.00
_cell.angle_gamma   90.00
#
_symmetry.space_group_name_H-M   'P 1'
#
loop_
_entity.id
_entity.type
_entity.pdbx_description
1 polymer ?
#
loop_
_entity_poly.entity_id
_entity_poly.type
_entity_poly.pdbx_seq_one_letter_code
_entity_poly.pdbx_strand_id
1 'polypeptide(L)'
;MGGGPPPPPPPGFGAKGVVPNKLLHWKKIPAQNLRESVWASEKTVAVDAISEHSTELVKLFFEDPAEERKRKKAAMKASSSKDKKKAIQLLDLKRANNIAITLSRFKSSNAEIKNAILTLDEGLLSLEQLQMLLTLLPTPDEIRMLKSYKGEVEKLGPSEQFLHTMAKIPKVEARVQGFIFKQEFNARKSELKDKVTLVASAAKRVIESVKFKGILEITLALGNFMNSGHQLGNAQGFSIESVLMLSGIRSGSNKKITLMHYLAALTASKEPSLLDFSHDLRDCRDAANIPREALSLELNQLQQCCDELRDTLSDLTQPKQDKKEHDSSTSTFLQIMTHFHKTASGELGEVTEKMELLDKRFKALAKYFGEDPKSFKPNDFFKNVAVFCDEFEKSLEEIRQYQKEGSVGLEGLPMI
;
A
#
# COMPACT_ATOMS: atom_id res chain seq x y z
N MET A 1 20.49 -31.85 -42.98
CA MET A 1 19.25 -32.58 -42.60
C MET A 1 18.66 -31.82 -41.42
N GLY A 2 17.68 -30.95 -41.58
CA GLY A 2 16.28 -31.28 -41.89
C GLY A 2 15.47 -30.84 -40.67
N GLY A 3 15.35 -29.52 -40.47
CA GLY A 3 14.55 -28.95 -39.39
C GLY A 3 13.08 -29.29 -39.63
N GLY A 4 12.50 -30.10 -38.75
CA GLY A 4 11.10 -30.50 -38.84
C GLY A 4 10.17 -29.27 -38.86
N PRO A 5 9.02 -29.35 -39.55
CA PRO A 5 8.08 -28.24 -39.61
C PRO A 5 7.58 -27.89 -38.20
N PRO A 6 7.27 -26.62 -37.91
CA PRO A 6 6.68 -26.22 -36.65
C PRO A 6 5.35 -26.97 -36.44
N PRO A 7 5.01 -27.33 -35.19
CA PRO A 7 3.78 -28.06 -34.91
C PRO A 7 2.56 -27.26 -35.39
N PRO A 8 1.53 -27.95 -35.92
CA PRO A 8 0.33 -27.30 -36.39
C PRO A 8 -0.35 -26.50 -35.25
N PRO A 9 -0.95 -25.34 -35.55
CA PRO A 9 -1.73 -24.61 -34.57
C PRO A 9 -2.87 -25.50 -34.02
N PRO A 10 -3.23 -25.38 -32.73
CA PRO A 10 -4.31 -26.17 -32.16
C PRO A 10 -5.63 -25.93 -32.91
N PRO A 11 -6.52 -26.95 -33.00
CA PRO A 11 -7.85 -26.78 -33.59
C PRO A 11 -8.58 -25.59 -32.93
N GLY A 12 -9.05 -24.65 -33.74
CA GLY A 12 -9.78 -23.49 -33.25
C GLY A 12 -11.11 -23.89 -32.62
N PHE A 13 -11.33 -23.50 -31.37
CA PHE A 13 -12.59 -23.64 -30.61
C PHE A 13 -13.69 -22.67 -31.11
N GLY A 14 -13.84 -22.51 -32.42
CA GLY A 14 -14.82 -21.60 -33.01
C GLY A 14 -16.10 -22.34 -33.40
N ALA A 15 -17.21 -22.08 -32.70
CA ALA A 15 -18.53 -22.47 -33.18
C ALA A 15 -18.82 -21.74 -34.51
N LYS A 16 -19.19 -22.47 -35.57
CA LYS A 16 -19.51 -21.90 -36.88
C LYS A 16 -20.69 -20.93 -36.73
N GLY A 17 -20.47 -19.64 -36.99
CA GLY A 17 -21.52 -18.64 -37.19
C GLY A 17 -21.76 -17.63 -36.05
N VAL A 18 -21.02 -17.68 -34.95
CA VAL A 18 -21.09 -16.66 -33.88
C VAL A 18 -19.76 -15.93 -33.79
N VAL A 19 -19.76 -14.60 -33.94
CA VAL A 19 -18.57 -13.77 -33.74
C VAL A 19 -18.58 -13.28 -32.28
N PRO A 20 -17.64 -13.73 -31.43
CA PRO A 20 -17.55 -13.25 -30.06
C PRO A 20 -17.27 -11.73 -30.05
N ASN A 21 -18.22 -10.93 -29.57
CA ASN A 21 -18.10 -9.47 -29.49
C ASN A 21 -17.53 -8.97 -28.15
N LYS A 22 -17.41 -9.85 -27.16
CA LYS A 22 -16.77 -9.60 -25.86
C LYS A 22 -15.42 -10.31 -25.83
N LEU A 23 -14.37 -9.51 -25.76
CA LEU A 23 -13.00 -10.01 -25.62
C LEU A 23 -12.62 -10.05 -24.15
N LEU A 24 -12.11 -11.19 -23.70
CA LEU A 24 -11.36 -11.23 -22.46
C LEU A 24 -9.96 -10.66 -22.76
N HIS A 25 -9.48 -9.68 -21.98
CA HIS A 25 -8.25 -8.91 -22.27
C HIS A 25 -7.02 -9.44 -21.51
N TRP A 26 -6.41 -10.52 -21.99
CA TRP A 26 -5.37 -11.25 -21.23
C TRP A 26 -4.00 -10.72 -21.68
N LYS A 27 -3.07 -10.59 -20.74
CA LYS A 27 -1.66 -10.37 -21.05
C LYS A 27 -1.02 -11.73 -21.28
N LYS A 28 -0.62 -12.02 -22.52
CA LYS A 28 0.01 -13.29 -22.91
C LYS A 28 1.39 -13.41 -22.28
N ILE A 29 1.73 -14.59 -21.78
CA ILE A 29 3.09 -14.90 -21.30
C ILE A 29 3.95 -15.28 -22.52
N PRO A 30 5.14 -14.67 -22.72
CA PRO A 30 6.05 -15.05 -23.80
C PRO A 30 6.44 -16.53 -23.70
N ALA A 31 6.52 -17.22 -24.84
CA ALA A 31 6.71 -18.68 -24.88
C ALA A 31 7.97 -19.17 -24.14
N GLN A 32 9.03 -18.36 -24.12
CA GLN A 32 10.28 -18.66 -23.43
C GLN A 32 10.13 -18.77 -21.90
N ASN A 33 9.11 -18.13 -21.31
CA ASN A 33 8.86 -18.12 -19.86
C ASN A 33 7.89 -19.23 -19.42
N LEU A 34 7.42 -20.08 -20.34
CA LEU A 34 6.41 -21.10 -20.01
C LEU A 34 7.02 -22.38 -19.44
N ARG A 35 8.28 -22.71 -19.77
CA ARG A 35 8.88 -24.05 -19.55
C ARG A 35 8.91 -24.52 -18.10
N GLU A 36 9.01 -23.62 -17.14
CA GLU A 36 9.00 -23.91 -15.69
C GLU A 36 7.74 -23.38 -15.00
N SER A 37 6.77 -22.89 -15.77
CA SER A 37 5.54 -22.33 -15.23
C SER A 37 4.48 -23.42 -15.02
N VAL A 38 3.43 -23.07 -14.28
CA VAL A 38 2.21 -23.89 -14.12
C VAL A 38 1.55 -24.25 -15.47
N TRP A 39 1.89 -23.56 -16.56
CA TRP A 39 1.37 -23.87 -17.90
C TRP A 39 2.16 -24.98 -18.61
N ALA A 40 3.33 -25.37 -18.10
CA ALA A 40 4.12 -26.50 -18.60
C ALA A 40 3.86 -27.82 -17.85
N SER A 41 3.17 -27.79 -16.71
CA SER A 41 2.75 -29.01 -16.02
C SER A 41 1.61 -29.72 -16.77
N GLU A 42 1.49 -31.03 -16.54
CA GLU A 42 0.47 -31.87 -17.15
C GLU A 42 -0.95 -31.38 -16.79
N LYS A 43 -1.85 -31.35 -17.77
CA LYS A 43 -3.21 -30.84 -17.57
C LYS A 43 -3.98 -31.82 -16.68
N THR A 44 -4.38 -31.36 -15.51
CA THR A 44 -5.14 -32.14 -14.52
C THR A 44 -6.63 -32.21 -14.83
N VAL A 45 -7.11 -31.46 -15.82
CA VAL A 45 -8.53 -31.37 -16.21
C VAL A 45 -8.65 -31.57 -17.72
N ALA A 46 -9.60 -32.41 -18.13
CA ALA A 46 -9.98 -32.57 -19.54
C ALA A 46 -10.72 -31.33 -20.04
N VAL A 47 -9.98 -30.40 -20.66
CA VAL A 47 -10.50 -29.12 -21.19
C VAL A 47 -11.51 -29.33 -22.33
N ASP A 48 -11.49 -30.50 -22.97
CA ASP A 48 -12.39 -30.84 -24.08
C ASP A 48 -13.87 -30.87 -23.65
N ALA A 49 -14.16 -31.08 -22.35
CA ALA A 49 -15.51 -30.99 -21.79
C ALA A 49 -16.09 -29.56 -21.84
N ILE A 50 -15.24 -28.51 -21.90
CA ILE A 50 -15.70 -27.12 -22.04
C ILE A 50 -16.28 -26.88 -23.45
N SER A 51 -15.90 -27.69 -24.45
CA SER A 51 -16.46 -27.62 -25.80
C SER A 51 -17.93 -28.03 -25.83
N GLU A 52 -18.36 -28.94 -24.95
CA GLU A 52 -19.77 -29.39 -24.86
C GLU A 52 -20.70 -28.28 -24.30
N HIS A 53 -20.18 -27.40 -23.44
CA HIS A 53 -20.93 -26.27 -22.86
C HIS A 53 -20.85 -24.97 -23.67
N SER A 54 -20.30 -25.01 -24.89
CA SER A 54 -20.11 -23.83 -25.74
C SER A 54 -21.43 -23.11 -26.09
N THR A 55 -22.56 -23.83 -26.13
CA THR A 55 -23.89 -23.28 -26.45
C THR A 55 -24.47 -22.42 -25.31
N GLU A 56 -24.32 -22.82 -24.06
CA GLU A 56 -24.77 -22.05 -22.89
C GLU A 56 -23.96 -20.75 -22.73
N LEU A 57 -22.65 -20.83 -22.96
CA LEU A 57 -21.75 -19.68 -22.93
C LEU A 57 -22.06 -18.68 -24.05
N VAL A 58 -22.39 -19.17 -25.25
CA VAL A 58 -22.92 -18.33 -26.34
C VAL A 58 -24.20 -17.61 -25.93
N LYS A 59 -25.18 -18.34 -25.40
CA LYS A 59 -26.48 -17.79 -24.98
C LYS A 59 -26.37 -16.74 -23.87
N LEU A 60 -25.50 -16.96 -22.89
CA LEU A 60 -25.38 -16.06 -21.73
C LEU A 60 -24.59 -14.79 -22.04
N PHE A 61 -23.54 -14.88 -22.85
CA PHE A 61 -22.57 -13.78 -22.99
C PHE A 61 -22.61 -13.10 -24.36
N PHE A 62 -23.05 -13.81 -25.41
CA PHE A 62 -22.96 -13.33 -26.80
C PHE A 62 -24.33 -13.16 -27.48
N GLU A 63 -25.40 -13.80 -26.98
CA GLU A 63 -26.77 -13.49 -27.40
C GLU A 63 -27.33 -12.30 -26.59
N ASP A 64 -27.83 -11.28 -27.29
CA ASP A 64 -28.46 -10.10 -26.67
C ASP A 64 -29.99 -10.29 -26.63
N PRO A 65 -30.63 -10.35 -25.44
CA PRO A 65 -32.09 -10.43 -25.33
C PRO A 65 -32.83 -9.27 -26.02
N ALA A 66 -32.14 -8.17 -26.33
CA ALA A 66 -32.71 -7.03 -27.06
C ALA A 66 -32.91 -7.31 -28.57
N GLU A 67 -32.15 -8.23 -29.17
CA GLU A 67 -32.29 -8.57 -30.60
C GLU A 67 -33.53 -9.43 -30.90
N GLU A 68 -33.96 -10.26 -29.94
CA GLU A 68 -35.22 -11.02 -30.05
C GLU A 68 -36.45 -10.10 -29.95
N ARG A 69 -36.34 -8.99 -29.19
CA ARG A 69 -37.33 -7.91 -29.15
C ARG A 69 -37.37 -7.06 -30.41
N LYS A 70 -36.25 -6.93 -31.14
CA LYS A 70 -36.18 -6.19 -32.42
C LYS A 70 -36.77 -6.99 -33.59
N ARG A 71 -36.62 -8.32 -33.61
CA ARG A 71 -37.24 -9.17 -34.66
C ARG A 71 -38.77 -9.14 -34.65
N LYS A 72 -39.42 -8.84 -33.51
CA LYS A 72 -40.89 -8.66 -33.40
C LYS A 72 -41.39 -7.23 -33.65
N LYS A 73 -40.51 -6.26 -33.92
CA LYS A 73 -40.87 -4.84 -34.18
C LYS A 73 -40.52 -4.35 -35.60
N ALA A 74 -40.35 -5.27 -36.55
CA ALA A 74 -40.11 -4.93 -37.96
C ALA A 74 -41.41 -4.79 -38.79
N ALA A 75 -42.54 -4.48 -38.15
CA ALA A 75 -43.74 -3.96 -38.81
C ALA A 75 -44.25 -2.76 -38.00
N MET A 76 -44.37 -1.61 -38.67
CA MET A 76 -44.74 -0.29 -38.14
C MET A 76 -43.66 0.45 -37.33
N LYS A 77 -42.82 1.23 -38.02
CA LYS A 77 -43.02 2.69 -38.11
C LYS A 77 -41.97 3.35 -39.01
N ALA A 78 -42.45 3.82 -40.15
CA ALA A 78 -41.90 5.01 -40.79
C ALA A 78 -42.15 6.25 -39.89
N SER A 79 -41.34 7.27 -40.11
CA SER A 79 -41.37 8.61 -39.49
C SER A 79 -40.75 8.75 -38.09
N SER A 80 -39.48 9.15 -38.04
CA SER A 80 -39.07 10.45 -37.49
C SER A 80 -37.54 10.55 -37.45
N SER A 81 -36.95 11.04 -38.53
CA SER A 81 -35.62 11.62 -38.50
C SER A 81 -35.69 12.93 -37.69
N LYS A 82 -35.42 12.85 -36.38
CA LYS A 82 -34.99 14.03 -35.63
C LYS A 82 -33.51 14.22 -35.88
N ASP A 83 -33.19 15.27 -36.65
CA ASP A 83 -31.87 15.86 -36.75
C ASP A 83 -31.31 16.12 -35.34
N LYS A 84 -30.45 15.22 -34.86
CA LYS A 84 -29.47 15.58 -33.84
C LYS A 84 -28.33 16.25 -34.58
N LYS A 85 -28.25 17.58 -34.51
CA LYS A 85 -27.08 18.36 -34.92
C LYS A 85 -25.83 17.64 -34.40
N LYS A 86 -24.99 17.13 -35.31
CA LYS A 86 -23.76 16.42 -34.94
C LYS A 86 -22.85 17.41 -34.21
N ALA A 87 -22.64 17.19 -32.91
CA ALA A 87 -21.66 17.95 -32.13
C ALA A 87 -20.27 17.78 -32.76
N ILE A 88 -19.48 18.84 -32.74
CA ILE A 88 -18.12 18.84 -33.28
C ILE A 88 -17.23 18.07 -32.31
N GLN A 89 -16.63 16.99 -32.80
CA GLN A 89 -15.73 16.12 -32.04
C GLN A 89 -14.29 16.44 -32.41
N LEU A 90 -13.47 16.80 -31.42
CA LEU A 90 -12.04 17.12 -31.60
C LEU A 90 -11.15 16.01 -31.01
N LEU A 91 -11.65 15.33 -29.99
CA LEU A 91 -10.94 14.25 -29.30
C LEU A 91 -11.18 12.91 -30.01
N ASP A 92 -10.23 11.99 -29.86
CA ASP A 92 -10.47 10.61 -30.25
C ASP A 92 -11.66 10.03 -29.45
N LEU A 93 -12.41 9.13 -30.09
CA LEU A 93 -13.65 8.61 -29.53
C LEU A 93 -13.44 7.87 -28.20
N LYS A 94 -12.27 7.26 -27.98
CA LYS A 94 -11.97 6.55 -26.74
C LYS A 94 -11.74 7.54 -25.60
N ARG A 95 -10.95 8.60 -25.81
CA ARG A 95 -10.73 9.67 -24.83
C ARG A 95 -12.03 10.41 -24.52
N ALA A 96 -12.79 10.78 -25.56
CA ALA A 96 -14.08 11.45 -25.40
C ALA A 96 -15.07 10.60 -24.58
N ASN A 97 -15.19 9.30 -24.88
CA ASN A 97 -16.07 8.40 -24.13
C ASN A 97 -15.61 8.20 -22.69
N ASN A 98 -14.32 8.02 -22.44
CA ASN A 98 -13.78 7.86 -21.09
C ASN A 98 -14.06 9.09 -20.23
N ILE A 99 -13.89 10.29 -20.80
CA ILE A 99 -14.22 11.55 -20.13
C ILE A 99 -15.73 11.61 -19.85
N ALA A 100 -16.59 11.33 -20.83
CA ALA A 100 -18.04 11.38 -20.64
C ALA A 100 -18.55 10.40 -19.57
N ILE A 101 -18.04 9.16 -19.57
CA ILE A 101 -18.40 8.13 -18.59
C ILE A 101 -17.96 8.56 -17.19
N THR A 102 -16.74 9.07 -17.05
CA THR A 102 -16.23 9.48 -15.73
C THR A 102 -16.95 10.74 -15.25
N LEU A 103 -17.19 11.71 -16.13
CA LEU A 103 -17.97 12.91 -15.83
C LEU A 103 -19.40 12.62 -15.42
N SER A 104 -20.05 11.56 -15.92
CA SER A 104 -21.41 11.21 -15.46
C SER A 104 -21.49 10.85 -13.97
N ARG A 105 -20.34 10.60 -13.32
CA ARG A 105 -20.25 10.40 -11.86
C ARG A 105 -20.25 11.73 -11.09
N PHE A 106 -19.96 12.83 -11.76
CA PHE A 106 -20.04 14.18 -11.21
C PHE A 106 -21.47 14.69 -11.42
N LYS A 107 -22.13 15.09 -10.34
CA LYS A 107 -23.47 15.71 -10.38
C LYS A 107 -23.40 17.23 -10.49
N SER A 108 -22.27 17.75 -10.95
CA SER A 108 -21.93 19.17 -10.99
C SER A 108 -21.61 19.59 -12.42
N SER A 109 -21.97 20.82 -12.76
CA SER A 109 -21.63 21.44 -14.03
C SER A 109 -20.13 21.72 -14.15
N ASN A 110 -19.64 21.86 -15.38
CA ASN A 110 -18.23 22.22 -15.65
C ASN A 110 -17.82 23.53 -14.96
N ALA A 111 -18.74 24.48 -14.81
CA ALA A 111 -18.52 25.75 -14.14
C ALA A 111 -18.39 25.58 -12.62
N GLU A 112 -19.24 24.77 -12.01
CA GLU A 112 -19.15 24.43 -10.58
C GLU A 112 -17.85 23.70 -10.27
N ILE A 113 -17.47 22.71 -11.09
CA ILE A 113 -16.20 21.98 -10.94
C ILE A 113 -15.02 22.95 -11.05
N LYS A 114 -15.02 23.84 -12.06
CA LYS A 114 -13.97 24.87 -12.20
C LYS A 114 -13.87 25.74 -10.95
N ASN A 115 -15.00 26.25 -10.46
CA ASN A 115 -15.01 27.13 -9.30
C ASN A 115 -14.52 26.39 -8.05
N ALA A 116 -14.98 25.16 -7.83
CA ALA A 116 -14.54 24.33 -6.70
C ALA A 116 -13.03 24.07 -6.69
N ILE A 117 -12.39 23.88 -7.85
CA ILE A 117 -10.91 23.79 -7.96
C ILE A 117 -10.25 25.12 -7.56
N LEU A 118 -10.80 26.24 -8.03
CA LEU A 118 -10.23 27.57 -7.79
C LEU A 118 -10.42 28.04 -6.35
N THR A 119 -11.51 27.66 -5.69
CA THR A 119 -11.82 28.05 -4.32
C THR A 119 -11.52 26.98 -3.28
N LEU A 120 -11.05 25.80 -3.70
CA LEU A 120 -10.76 24.64 -2.85
C LEU A 120 -11.97 24.17 -2.05
N ASP A 121 -13.11 24.02 -2.74
CA ASP A 121 -14.37 23.58 -2.12
C ASP A 121 -14.37 22.06 -1.86
N GLU A 122 -14.10 21.68 -0.61
CA GLU A 122 -14.08 20.29 -0.13
C GLU A 122 -15.47 19.66 -0.04
N GLY A 123 -16.54 20.49 0.01
CA GLY A 123 -17.91 20.01 0.04
C GLY A 123 -18.39 19.51 -1.32
N LEU A 124 -17.89 20.12 -2.40
CA LEU A 124 -18.21 19.73 -3.77
C LEU A 124 -17.25 18.68 -4.33
N LEU A 125 -15.96 18.79 -4.04
CA LEU A 125 -14.92 17.89 -4.56
C LEU A 125 -14.28 17.09 -3.43
N SER A 126 -14.73 15.84 -3.28
CA SER A 126 -14.09 14.86 -2.40
C SER A 126 -12.73 14.40 -2.95
N LEU A 127 -11.92 13.78 -2.10
CA LEU A 127 -10.63 13.21 -2.50
C LEU A 127 -10.75 12.25 -3.69
N GLU A 128 -11.72 11.33 -3.66
CA GLU A 128 -11.97 10.40 -4.76
C GLU A 128 -12.33 11.14 -6.06
N GLN A 129 -13.13 12.20 -5.97
CA GLN A 129 -13.49 13.03 -7.12
C GLN A 129 -12.29 13.79 -7.67
N LEU A 130 -11.41 14.32 -6.81
CA LEU A 130 -10.19 14.98 -7.24
C LEU A 130 -9.22 14.01 -7.92
N GLN A 131 -9.05 12.80 -7.39
CA GLN A 131 -8.23 11.75 -8.00
C GLN A 131 -8.80 11.33 -9.36
N MET A 132 -10.12 11.17 -9.49
CA MET A 132 -10.76 10.95 -10.80
C MET A 132 -10.52 12.12 -11.73
N LEU A 133 -10.71 13.36 -11.25
CA LEU A 133 -10.56 14.58 -12.03
C LEU A 133 -9.16 14.70 -12.62
N LEU A 134 -8.12 14.36 -11.85
CA LEU A 134 -6.72 14.37 -12.27
C LEU A 134 -6.51 13.53 -13.54
N THR A 135 -7.18 12.38 -13.66
CA THR A 135 -7.11 11.51 -14.86
C THR A 135 -7.84 12.07 -16.08
N LEU A 136 -8.75 13.01 -15.87
CA LEU A 136 -9.56 13.65 -16.90
C LEU A 136 -8.98 14.97 -17.40
N LEU A 137 -8.00 15.54 -16.70
CA LEU A 137 -7.45 16.84 -17.07
C LEU A 137 -6.86 16.83 -18.48
N PRO A 138 -6.95 17.95 -19.21
CA PRO A 138 -6.43 18.04 -20.56
C PRO A 138 -4.90 17.99 -20.56
N THR A 139 -4.33 17.18 -21.44
CA THR A 139 -2.89 17.15 -21.72
C THR A 139 -2.42 18.49 -22.31
N PRO A 140 -1.11 18.81 -22.24
CA PRO A 140 -0.58 20.03 -22.85
C PRO A 140 -0.94 20.18 -24.34
N ASP A 141 -1.06 19.08 -25.07
CA ASP A 141 -1.39 19.05 -26.49
C ASP A 141 -2.88 19.33 -26.72
N GLU A 142 -3.76 18.70 -25.92
CA GLU A 142 -5.20 18.99 -25.91
C GLU A 142 -5.46 20.46 -25.53
N ILE A 143 -4.72 21.03 -24.55
CA ILE A 143 -4.83 22.44 -24.19
C ILE A 143 -4.50 23.34 -25.39
N ARG A 144 -3.42 23.05 -26.14
CA ARG A 144 -3.04 23.84 -27.32
C ARG A 144 -4.10 23.73 -28.42
N MET A 145 -4.60 22.51 -28.68
CA MET A 145 -5.66 22.24 -29.65
C MET A 145 -6.94 23.01 -29.29
N LEU A 146 -7.41 22.89 -28.05
CA LEU A 146 -8.65 23.53 -27.57
C LEU A 146 -8.55 25.05 -27.56
N LYS A 147 -7.37 25.62 -27.24
CA LYS A 147 -7.14 27.07 -27.32
C LYS A 147 -7.10 27.60 -28.76
N SER A 148 -6.70 26.77 -29.72
CA SER A 148 -6.63 27.14 -31.14
C SER A 148 -7.98 27.05 -31.86
N TYR A 149 -8.98 26.40 -31.25
CA TYR A 149 -10.31 26.26 -31.81
C TYR A 149 -11.05 27.60 -31.84
N LYS A 150 -11.41 28.07 -33.04
CA LYS A 150 -12.08 29.36 -33.28
C LYS A 150 -13.61 29.25 -33.39
N GLY A 151 -14.18 28.05 -33.30
CA GLY A 151 -15.61 27.83 -33.40
C GLY A 151 -16.35 28.09 -32.09
N GLU A 152 -17.68 27.97 -32.12
CA GLU A 152 -18.50 28.06 -30.91
C GLU A 152 -18.29 26.82 -30.02
N VAL A 153 -17.89 27.04 -28.77
CA VAL A 153 -17.64 26.00 -27.77
C VAL A 153 -18.91 25.20 -27.47
N GLU A 154 -20.08 25.83 -27.52
CA GLU A 154 -21.39 25.19 -27.30
C GLU A 154 -21.72 24.11 -28.33
N LYS A 155 -21.08 24.16 -29.50
CA LYS A 155 -21.25 23.16 -30.57
C LYS A 155 -20.30 21.97 -30.41
N LEU A 156 -19.35 22.02 -29.47
CA LEU A 156 -18.44 20.90 -29.18
C LEU A 156 -19.16 19.79 -28.41
N GLY A 157 -18.62 18.57 -28.45
CA GLY A 157 -19.06 17.47 -27.61
C GLY A 157 -18.93 17.77 -26.10
N PRO A 158 -19.71 17.11 -25.22
CA PRO A 158 -19.66 17.35 -23.77
C PRO A 158 -18.25 17.21 -23.16
N SER A 159 -17.47 16.25 -23.65
CA SER A 159 -16.10 15.99 -23.20
C SER A 159 -15.15 17.13 -23.58
N GLU A 160 -15.24 17.61 -24.82
CA GLU A 160 -14.50 18.78 -25.30
C GLU A 160 -14.89 20.05 -24.54
N GLN A 161 -16.17 20.26 -24.25
CA GLN A 161 -16.64 21.40 -23.45
C GLN A 161 -16.05 21.39 -22.03
N PHE A 162 -15.98 20.20 -21.41
CA PHE A 162 -15.33 20.02 -20.12
C PHE A 162 -13.83 20.34 -20.19
N LEU A 163 -13.08 19.72 -21.12
CA LEU A 163 -11.65 19.97 -21.26
C LEU A 163 -11.35 21.44 -21.58
N HIS A 164 -12.18 22.07 -22.42
CA HIS A 164 -12.05 23.49 -22.73
C HIS A 164 -12.27 24.37 -21.48
N THR A 165 -13.18 23.99 -20.59
CA THR A 165 -13.37 24.68 -19.31
C THR A 165 -12.16 24.51 -18.39
N MET A 166 -11.62 23.30 -18.28
CA MET A 166 -10.42 23.02 -17.47
C MET A 166 -9.17 23.72 -18.03
N ALA A 167 -9.01 23.80 -19.36
CA ALA A 167 -7.90 24.46 -20.04
C ALA A 167 -7.81 25.98 -19.78
N LYS A 168 -8.89 26.59 -19.28
CA LYS A 168 -8.92 27.99 -18.84
C LYS A 168 -8.33 28.18 -17.44
N ILE A 169 -8.19 27.12 -16.65
CA ILE A 169 -7.61 27.19 -15.30
C ILE A 169 -6.07 27.15 -15.44
N PRO A 170 -5.35 28.20 -15.00
CA PRO A 170 -3.89 28.19 -15.05
C PRO A 170 -3.34 27.10 -14.14
N LYS A 171 -2.46 26.25 -14.68
CA LYS A 171 -1.80 25.15 -13.96
C LYS A 171 -2.83 24.21 -13.29
N VAL A 172 -3.91 23.87 -14.00
CA VAL A 172 -5.03 23.07 -13.46
C VAL A 172 -4.57 21.77 -12.79
N GLU A 173 -3.63 21.05 -13.39
CA GLU A 173 -3.09 19.80 -12.84
C GLU A 173 -2.42 20.02 -11.49
N ALA A 174 -1.50 20.99 -11.41
CA ALA A 174 -0.82 21.33 -10.17
C ALA A 174 -1.78 21.86 -9.08
N ARG A 175 -2.83 22.60 -9.46
CA ARG A 175 -3.86 23.04 -8.51
C ARG A 175 -4.67 21.87 -7.95
N VAL A 176 -5.06 20.90 -8.80
CA VAL A 176 -5.78 19.70 -8.37
C VAL A 176 -4.88 18.81 -7.49
N GLN A 177 -3.61 18.63 -7.86
CA GLN A 177 -2.63 17.92 -7.03
C GLN A 177 -2.42 18.59 -5.67
N GLY A 178 -2.27 19.91 -5.64
CA GLY A 178 -2.18 20.66 -4.38
C GLY A 178 -3.45 20.52 -3.53
N PHE A 179 -4.63 20.45 -4.15
CA PHE A 179 -5.87 20.25 -3.42
C PHE A 179 -5.98 18.83 -2.84
N ILE A 180 -5.62 17.81 -3.61
CA ILE A 180 -5.49 16.43 -3.12
C ILE A 180 -4.56 16.38 -1.92
N PHE A 181 -3.37 16.97 -2.05
CA PHE A 181 -2.38 17.03 -0.99
C PHE A 181 -2.95 17.69 0.27
N LYS A 182 -3.65 18.82 0.13
CA LYS A 182 -4.32 19.49 1.26
C LYS A 182 -5.31 18.58 2.00
N GLN A 183 -6.11 17.79 1.27
CA GLN A 183 -7.10 16.90 1.89
C GLN A 183 -6.44 15.67 2.57
N GLU A 184 -5.37 15.12 1.99
CA GLU A 184 -4.69 13.93 2.50
C GLU A 184 -3.68 14.21 3.62
N PHE A 185 -3.10 15.42 3.64
CA PHE A 185 -1.90 15.74 4.42
C PHE A 185 -2.02 15.39 5.90
N ASN A 186 -3.12 15.78 6.55
CA ASN A 186 -3.29 15.54 7.98
C ASN A 186 -3.35 14.05 8.33
N ALA A 187 -4.06 13.25 7.52
CA ALA A 187 -4.16 11.81 7.72
C ALA A 187 -2.81 11.13 7.53
N ARG A 188 -2.13 11.41 6.42
CA ARG A 188 -0.81 10.83 6.09
C ARG A 188 0.26 11.22 7.11
N LYS A 189 0.33 12.51 7.48
CA LYS A 189 1.24 13.02 8.52
C LYS A 189 0.96 12.35 9.87
N SER A 190 -0.30 12.24 10.29
CA SER A 190 -0.65 11.62 11.58
C SER A 190 -0.23 10.16 11.61
N GLU A 191 -0.57 9.40 10.57
CA GLU A 191 -0.18 8.00 10.46
C GLU A 191 1.34 7.82 10.52
N LEU A 192 2.10 8.64 9.79
CA LEU A 192 3.55 8.65 9.84
C LEU A 192 4.07 8.95 11.26
N LYS A 193 3.55 9.99 11.90
CA LYS A 193 3.95 10.39 13.26
C LYS A 193 3.64 9.31 14.30
N ASP A 194 2.51 8.63 14.18
CA ASP A 194 2.11 7.54 15.07
C ASP A 194 3.04 6.34 14.91
N LYS A 195 3.35 5.95 13.67
CA LYS A 195 4.33 4.88 13.38
C LYS A 195 5.73 5.22 13.92
N VAL A 196 6.22 6.44 13.71
CA VAL A 196 7.51 6.90 14.27
C VAL A 196 7.51 6.81 15.81
N THR A 197 6.42 7.25 16.44
CA THR A 197 6.27 7.25 17.90
C THR A 197 6.22 5.82 18.46
N LEU A 198 5.52 4.91 17.79
CA LEU A 198 5.45 3.49 18.16
C LEU A 198 6.84 2.87 18.13
N VAL A 199 7.58 3.01 17.03
CA VAL A 199 8.92 2.41 16.89
C VAL A 199 9.91 3.03 17.88
N ALA A 200 9.85 4.35 18.10
CA ALA A 200 10.66 5.02 19.11
C ALA A 200 10.36 4.53 20.53
N SER A 201 9.08 4.24 20.83
CA SER A 201 8.62 3.74 22.12
C SER A 201 9.06 2.29 22.34
N ALA A 202 8.96 1.43 21.32
CA ALA A 202 9.49 0.07 21.37
C ALA A 202 10.99 0.07 21.67
N ALA A 203 11.78 0.86 20.94
CA ALA A 203 13.23 1.01 21.20
C ALA A 203 13.52 1.45 22.65
N LYS A 204 12.73 2.40 23.17
CA LYS A 204 12.86 2.92 24.54
C LYS A 204 12.56 1.84 25.57
N ARG A 205 11.41 1.17 25.44
CA ARG A 205 10.91 0.16 26.39
C ARG A 205 11.87 -1.02 26.51
N VAL A 206 12.45 -1.46 25.39
CA VAL A 206 13.44 -2.55 25.40
C VAL A 206 14.68 -2.19 26.24
N ILE A 207 15.19 -0.96 26.11
CA ILE A 207 16.36 -0.50 26.89
C ILE A 207 16.01 -0.32 28.38
N GLU A 208 14.81 0.18 28.68
CA GLU A 208 14.40 0.53 30.04
C GLU A 208 13.81 -0.65 30.82
N SER A 209 13.42 -1.75 30.17
CA SER A 209 12.84 -2.91 30.87
C SER A 209 13.91 -3.64 31.70
N VAL A 210 13.89 -3.37 33.00
CA VAL A 210 14.68 -4.09 34.00
C VAL A 210 14.32 -5.58 34.02
N LYS A 211 13.04 -5.91 33.76
CA LYS A 211 12.58 -7.30 33.73
C LYS A 211 13.21 -8.07 32.57
N PHE A 212 13.20 -7.49 31.38
CA PHE A 212 13.84 -8.09 30.21
C PHE A 212 15.34 -8.29 30.42
N LYS A 213 16.02 -7.27 30.97
CA LYS A 213 17.42 -7.39 31.36
C LYS A 213 17.66 -8.58 32.31
N GLY A 214 16.83 -8.73 33.34
CA GLY A 214 16.92 -9.86 34.27
C GLY A 214 16.76 -11.22 33.59
N ILE A 215 15.82 -11.35 32.63
CA ILE A 215 15.67 -12.57 31.83
C ILE A 215 16.93 -12.88 31.01
N LEU A 216 17.56 -11.86 30.41
CA LEU A 216 18.81 -12.03 29.67
C LEU A 216 19.98 -12.45 30.59
N GLU A 217 20.05 -11.93 31.81
CA GLU A 217 21.04 -12.33 32.81
C GLU A 217 20.88 -13.80 33.23
N ILE A 218 19.64 -14.26 33.48
CA ILE A 218 19.35 -15.68 33.74
C ILE A 218 19.73 -16.55 32.54
N THR A 219 19.41 -16.08 31.33
CA THR A 219 19.77 -16.77 30.07
C THR A 219 21.29 -16.90 29.91
N LEU A 220 22.05 -15.84 30.23
CA LEU A 220 23.51 -15.85 30.19
C LEU A 220 24.09 -16.86 31.18
N ALA A 221 23.58 -16.88 32.41
CA ALA A 221 24.00 -17.82 33.44
C ALA A 221 23.74 -19.28 33.01
N LEU A 222 22.56 -19.54 32.44
CA LEU A 222 22.18 -20.86 31.93
C LEU A 222 23.09 -21.30 30.78
N GLY A 223 23.35 -20.41 29.80
CA GLY A 223 24.26 -20.68 28.70
C GLY A 223 25.69 -20.96 29.15
N ASN A 224 26.22 -20.17 30.10
CA ASN A 224 27.55 -20.39 30.67
C ASN A 224 27.67 -21.71 31.43
N PHE A 225 26.63 -22.08 32.19
CA PHE A 225 26.59 -23.38 32.85
C PHE A 225 26.65 -24.52 31.82
N MET A 226 25.80 -24.48 30.79
CA MET A 226 25.78 -25.50 29.74
C MET A 226 27.08 -25.61 28.95
N ASN A 227 27.75 -24.48 28.71
CA ASN A 227 29.00 -24.42 27.95
C ASN A 227 30.25 -24.52 28.83
N SER A 228 30.12 -24.96 30.08
CA SER A 228 31.26 -25.11 30.99
C SER A 228 32.31 -26.07 30.42
N GLY A 229 33.57 -25.62 30.36
CA GLY A 229 34.68 -26.38 29.77
C GLY A 229 34.75 -26.34 28.24
N HIS A 230 33.84 -25.62 27.56
CA HIS A 230 33.88 -25.36 26.12
C HIS A 230 34.37 -23.93 25.82
N GLN A 231 34.88 -23.69 24.62
CA GLN A 231 35.31 -22.34 24.18
C GLN A 231 34.16 -21.31 24.14
N LEU A 232 32.91 -21.78 24.15
CA LEU A 232 31.69 -20.97 24.19
C LEU A 232 31.20 -20.67 25.62
N GLY A 233 31.89 -21.15 26.66
CA GLY A 233 31.61 -20.83 28.06
C GLY A 233 32.29 -19.52 28.49
N ASN A 234 32.03 -19.09 29.72
CA ASN A 234 32.54 -17.83 30.30
C ASN A 234 32.24 -16.58 29.43
N ALA A 235 31.13 -16.60 28.70
CA ALA A 235 30.65 -15.46 27.93
C ALA A 235 30.24 -14.32 28.88
N GLN A 236 30.51 -13.08 28.47
CA GLN A 236 30.10 -11.86 29.18
C GLN A 236 28.81 -11.25 28.61
N GLY A 237 28.31 -11.80 27.49
CA GLY A 237 27.11 -11.38 26.79
C GLY A 237 26.91 -12.24 25.54
N PHE A 238 25.76 -12.08 24.88
CA PHE A 238 25.40 -12.79 23.65
C PHE A 238 24.58 -11.87 22.74
N SER A 239 24.61 -12.10 21.43
CA SER A 239 23.73 -11.37 20.50
C SER A 239 22.28 -11.78 20.72
N ILE A 240 21.35 -10.82 20.65
CA ILE A 240 19.94 -11.04 20.91
C ILE A 240 19.33 -12.17 20.08
N GLU A 241 19.82 -12.41 18.85
CA GLU A 241 19.35 -13.51 18.01
C GLU A 241 19.51 -14.88 18.69
N SER A 242 20.50 -15.02 19.57
CA SER A 242 20.81 -16.28 20.27
C SER A 242 19.68 -16.78 21.15
N VAL A 243 18.79 -15.89 21.63
CA VAL A 243 17.65 -16.30 22.47
C VAL A 243 16.66 -17.20 21.73
N LEU A 244 16.62 -17.12 20.40
CA LEU A 244 15.76 -17.95 19.56
C LEU A 244 16.21 -19.41 19.54
N MET A 245 17.49 -19.68 19.85
CA MET A 245 18.01 -21.04 19.90
C MET A 245 17.48 -21.85 21.09
N LEU A 246 17.00 -21.18 22.15
CA LEU A 246 16.53 -21.83 23.37
C LEU A 246 15.36 -22.80 23.10
N SER A 247 14.50 -22.48 22.15
CA SER A 247 13.38 -23.33 21.73
C SER A 247 13.82 -24.54 20.90
N GLY A 248 15.02 -24.51 20.32
CA GLY A 248 15.60 -25.62 19.55
C GLY A 248 16.29 -26.68 20.41
N ILE A 249 16.78 -26.30 21.59
CA ILE A 249 17.52 -27.19 22.49
C ILE A 249 16.55 -28.00 23.33
N ARG A 250 16.48 -29.32 23.12
CA ARG A 250 15.54 -30.24 23.78
C ARG A 250 16.18 -30.97 24.95
N SER A 251 15.37 -31.27 25.97
CA SER A 251 15.79 -32.14 27.08
C SER A 251 16.06 -33.57 26.59
N GLY A 252 17.07 -34.21 27.18
CA GLY A 252 17.40 -35.62 26.93
C GLY A 252 16.35 -36.60 27.47
N SER A 253 15.67 -36.26 28.57
CA SER A 253 14.64 -37.10 29.19
C SER A 253 13.26 -36.94 28.55
N ASN A 254 12.95 -35.74 28.05
CA ASN A 254 11.66 -35.45 27.40
C ASN A 254 11.84 -34.49 26.23
N LYS A 255 11.73 -35.00 25.00
CA LYS A 255 11.89 -34.21 23.77
C LYS A 255 10.84 -33.10 23.61
N LYS A 256 9.73 -33.12 24.35
CA LYS A 256 8.73 -32.03 24.35
C LYS A 256 9.22 -30.79 25.11
N ILE A 257 10.08 -30.98 26.11
CA ILE A 257 10.62 -29.89 26.93
C ILE A 257 11.87 -29.32 26.25
N THR A 258 11.92 -28.00 26.16
CA THR A 258 13.06 -27.25 25.60
C THR A 258 13.81 -26.46 26.66
N LEU A 259 14.94 -25.87 26.32
CA LEU A 259 15.65 -24.96 27.21
C LEU A 259 14.83 -23.70 27.51
N MET A 260 13.97 -23.26 26.58
CA MET A 260 13.00 -22.19 26.83
C MET A 260 12.01 -22.55 27.95
N HIS A 261 11.53 -23.80 27.98
CA HIS A 261 10.68 -24.28 29.08
C HIS A 261 11.44 -24.25 30.42
N TYR A 262 12.70 -24.68 30.41
CA TYR A 262 13.51 -24.64 31.61
C TYR A 262 13.74 -23.21 32.11
N LEU A 263 14.04 -22.27 31.20
CA LEU A 263 14.15 -20.85 31.53
C LEU A 263 12.85 -20.32 32.16
N ALA A 264 11.70 -20.56 31.52
CA ALA A 264 10.40 -20.12 32.04
C ALA A 264 10.10 -20.70 33.43
N ALA A 265 10.35 -22.00 33.63
CA ALA A 265 10.17 -22.65 34.93
C ALA A 265 11.12 -22.09 36.00
N LEU A 266 12.39 -21.89 35.66
CA LEU A 266 13.39 -21.32 36.56
C LEU A 266 13.02 -19.90 36.97
N THR A 267 12.64 -19.05 36.01
CA THR A 267 12.16 -17.69 36.28
C THR A 267 10.95 -17.71 37.20
N ALA A 268 9.94 -18.54 36.93
CA ALA A 268 8.74 -18.59 37.78
C ALA A 268 9.04 -19.09 39.20
N SER A 269 10.03 -19.96 39.37
CA SER A 269 10.42 -20.48 40.69
C SER A 269 11.30 -19.52 41.48
N LYS A 270 12.23 -18.81 40.82
CA LYS A 270 13.27 -18.00 41.48
C LYS A 270 13.02 -16.50 41.44
N GLU A 271 12.50 -15.99 40.33
CA GLU A 271 12.29 -14.57 40.08
C GLU A 271 10.90 -14.32 39.46
N PRO A 272 9.80 -14.60 40.19
CA PRO A 272 8.44 -14.50 39.63
C PRO A 272 8.06 -13.10 39.14
N SER A 273 8.71 -12.07 39.67
CA SER A 273 8.52 -10.66 39.29
C SER A 273 8.93 -10.33 37.86
N LEU A 274 9.65 -11.24 37.19
CA LEU A 274 10.11 -11.09 35.81
C LEU A 274 9.16 -11.74 34.80
N LEU A 275 8.18 -12.54 35.22
CA LEU A 275 7.36 -13.36 34.32
C LEU A 275 6.55 -12.58 33.29
N ASP A 276 6.22 -11.33 33.59
CA ASP A 276 5.46 -10.42 32.74
C ASP A 276 6.37 -9.43 31.98
N PHE A 277 7.67 -9.72 31.81
CA PHE A 277 8.59 -8.85 31.06
C PHE A 277 8.09 -8.58 29.63
N SER A 278 7.42 -9.54 29.01
CA SER A 278 6.87 -9.43 27.66
C SER A 278 5.84 -8.31 27.53
N HIS A 279 5.12 -7.98 28.62
CA HIS A 279 4.18 -6.86 28.65
C HIS A 279 4.89 -5.51 28.46
N ASP A 280 6.12 -5.37 28.96
CA ASP A 280 6.93 -4.17 28.73
C ASP A 280 7.32 -4.04 27.25
N LEU A 281 7.35 -5.15 26.51
CA LEU A 281 7.91 -5.24 25.16
C LEU A 281 6.86 -5.45 24.05
N ARG A 282 5.57 -5.37 24.38
CA ARG A 282 4.46 -5.63 23.45
C ARG A 282 4.53 -4.86 22.13
N ASP A 283 5.06 -3.63 22.17
CA ASP A 283 5.21 -2.75 21.00
C ASP A 283 6.25 -3.29 19.99
N CYS A 284 7.10 -4.26 20.37
CA CYS A 284 8.13 -4.83 19.48
C CYS A 284 7.51 -5.59 18.29
N ARG A 285 6.36 -6.24 18.49
CA ARG A 285 5.66 -6.96 17.41
C ARG A 285 5.23 -6.00 16.31
N ASP A 286 4.64 -4.87 16.68
CA ASP A 286 4.21 -3.86 15.72
C ASP A 286 5.41 -3.13 15.11
N ALA A 287 6.42 -2.80 15.92
CA ALA A 287 7.64 -2.14 15.45
C ALA A 287 8.42 -3.00 14.44
N ALA A 288 8.42 -4.33 14.60
CA ALA A 288 9.05 -5.26 13.65
C ALA A 288 8.46 -5.15 12.23
N ASN A 289 7.20 -4.75 12.11
CA ASN A 289 6.48 -4.63 10.84
C ASN A 289 6.57 -3.24 10.20
N ILE A 290 7.33 -2.30 10.79
CA ILE A 290 7.46 -0.93 10.31
C ILE A 290 8.92 -0.66 9.94
N PRO A 291 9.33 -0.87 8.67
CA PRO A 291 10.70 -0.59 8.24
C PRO A 291 11.03 0.91 8.29
N ARG A 292 12.26 1.23 8.69
CA ARG A 292 12.75 2.63 8.70
C ARG A 292 12.72 3.26 7.31
N GLU A 293 12.93 2.45 6.28
CA GLU A 293 12.90 2.86 4.87
C GLU A 293 11.49 3.28 4.46
N ALA A 294 10.46 2.57 4.93
CA ALA A 294 9.06 2.90 4.65
C ALA A 294 8.67 4.25 5.28
N LEU A 295 9.12 4.51 6.51
CA LEU A 295 8.93 5.81 7.17
C LEU A 295 9.64 6.94 6.41
N SER A 296 10.85 6.67 5.91
CA SER A 296 11.60 7.64 5.11
C SER A 296 10.91 7.96 3.80
N LEU A 297 10.40 6.93 3.13
CA LEU A 297 9.72 7.07 1.84
C LEU A 297 8.47 7.95 1.99
N GLU A 298 7.66 7.70 3.01
CA GLU A 298 6.45 8.47 3.27
C GLU A 298 6.77 9.94 3.60
N LEU A 299 7.78 10.19 4.45
CA LEU A 299 8.23 11.56 4.75
C LEU A 299 8.71 12.29 3.48
N ASN A 300 9.51 11.62 2.66
CA ASN A 300 10.04 12.19 1.42
C ASN A 300 8.92 12.51 0.42
N GLN A 301 7.90 11.66 0.32
CA GLN A 301 6.74 11.93 -0.54
C GLN A 301 5.95 13.15 -0.06
N LEU A 302 5.70 13.28 1.24
CA LEU A 302 5.03 14.46 1.79
C LEU A 302 5.87 15.74 1.57
N GLN A 303 7.19 15.65 1.74
CA GLN A 303 8.10 16.77 1.50
C GLN A 303 8.11 17.18 0.02
N GLN A 304 8.12 16.20 -0.89
CA GLN A 304 8.01 16.44 -2.33
C GLN A 304 6.69 17.15 -2.68
N CYS A 305 5.56 16.72 -2.14
CA CYS A 305 4.28 17.40 -2.37
C CYS A 305 4.29 18.86 -1.85
N CYS A 306 4.96 19.12 -0.72
CA CYS A 306 5.17 20.49 -0.24
C CYS A 306 6.02 21.32 -1.21
N ASP A 307 7.12 20.78 -1.73
CA ASP A 307 7.98 21.47 -2.68
C ASP A 307 7.27 21.75 -4.01
N GLU A 308 6.53 20.78 -4.55
CA GLU A 308 5.71 20.94 -5.76
C GLU A 308 4.63 22.02 -5.58
N LEU A 309 4.02 22.07 -4.39
CA LEU A 309 3.06 23.11 -4.04
C LEU A 309 3.73 24.49 -3.96
N ARG A 310 4.90 24.59 -3.33
CA ARG A 310 5.68 25.83 -3.25
C ARG A 310 6.00 26.37 -4.64
N ASP A 311 6.46 25.51 -5.53
CA ASP A 311 6.83 25.87 -6.89
C ASP A 311 5.58 26.34 -7.67
N THR A 312 4.44 25.67 -7.47
CA THR A 312 3.15 26.09 -8.04
C THR A 312 2.72 27.47 -7.55
N LEU A 313 2.88 27.77 -6.26
CA LEU A 313 2.57 29.07 -5.68
C LEU A 313 3.48 30.17 -6.23
N SER A 314 4.78 29.87 -6.40
CA SER A 314 5.74 30.80 -7.01
C SER A 314 5.36 31.11 -8.46
N ASP A 315 5.10 30.09 -9.27
CA ASP A 315 4.71 30.23 -10.67
C ASP A 315 3.42 31.06 -10.87
N LEU A 316 2.47 30.93 -9.94
CA LEU A 316 1.19 31.66 -9.99
C LEU A 316 1.29 33.10 -9.49
N THR A 317 2.33 33.45 -8.73
CA THR A 317 2.58 34.79 -8.19
C THR A 317 3.51 35.65 -9.05
N GLN A 318 4.25 35.04 -9.99
CA GLN A 318 5.11 35.78 -10.92
C GLN A 318 4.32 36.80 -11.76
N PRO A 319 4.79 38.05 -11.87
CA PRO A 319 4.14 39.07 -12.69
C PRO A 319 4.27 38.72 -14.18
N LYS A 320 3.17 38.31 -14.80
CA LYS A 320 3.10 38.13 -16.25
C LYS A 320 2.87 39.49 -16.92
N GLN A 321 3.53 39.71 -18.07
CA GLN A 321 3.46 40.97 -18.85
C GLN A 321 2.03 41.34 -19.29
N ASP A 322 1.12 40.37 -19.37
CA ASP A 322 -0.30 40.61 -19.66
C ASP A 322 -1.08 40.85 -18.36
N LYS A 323 -1.19 42.13 -17.97
CA LYS A 323 -2.10 42.61 -16.91
C LYS A 323 -3.56 42.34 -17.31
N LYS A 324 -4.06 41.14 -17.08
CA LYS A 324 -5.47 40.95 -16.72
C LYS A 324 -5.50 40.65 -15.24
N GLU A 325 -6.31 41.41 -14.52
CA GLU A 325 -6.56 41.30 -13.08
C GLU A 325 -6.47 39.84 -12.63
N HIS A 326 -5.74 39.59 -11.55
CA HIS A 326 -5.80 38.30 -10.87
C HIS A 326 -7.27 38.05 -10.54
N ASP A 327 -7.89 37.11 -11.24
CA ASP A 327 -9.27 36.70 -10.99
C ASP A 327 -9.41 36.42 -9.49
N SER A 328 -10.47 36.95 -8.86
CA SER A 328 -10.70 36.86 -7.41
C SER A 328 -10.52 35.41 -6.90
N SER A 329 -10.94 34.43 -7.70
CA SER A 329 -10.79 33.01 -7.39
C SER A 329 -9.34 32.51 -7.40
N THR A 330 -8.44 33.09 -8.20
CA THR A 330 -7.00 32.77 -8.11
C THR A 330 -6.38 33.37 -6.85
N SER A 331 -6.81 34.55 -6.44
CA SER A 331 -6.40 35.15 -5.16
C SER A 331 -6.78 34.25 -3.98
N THR A 332 -8.02 33.73 -3.98
CA THR A 332 -8.50 32.77 -2.95
C THR A 332 -7.61 31.51 -2.87
N PHE A 333 -7.33 30.86 -4.00
CA PHE A 333 -6.43 29.70 -4.03
C PHE A 333 -5.06 30.02 -3.42
N LEU A 334 -4.45 31.12 -3.87
CA LEU A 334 -3.13 31.54 -3.41
C LEU A 334 -3.11 31.78 -1.91
N GLN A 335 -4.12 32.46 -1.36
CA GLN A 335 -4.22 32.73 0.07
C GLN A 335 -4.31 31.43 0.89
N ILE A 336 -5.24 30.55 0.53
CA ILE A 336 -5.47 29.29 1.26
C ILE A 336 -4.24 28.39 1.18
N MET A 337 -3.72 28.17 -0.02
CA MET A 337 -2.60 27.24 -0.23
C MET A 337 -1.28 27.77 0.29
N THR A 338 -1.06 29.09 0.32
CA THR A 338 0.14 29.68 0.96
C THR A 338 0.11 29.46 2.47
N HIS A 339 -1.04 29.67 3.11
CA HIS A 339 -1.20 29.38 4.53
C HIS A 339 -1.01 27.89 4.82
N PHE A 340 -1.66 27.01 4.04
CA PHE A 340 -1.52 25.57 4.16
C PHE A 340 -0.07 25.13 3.97
N HIS A 341 0.63 25.58 2.93
CA HIS A 341 2.05 25.25 2.70
C HIS A 341 2.93 25.65 3.89
N LYS A 342 2.71 26.83 4.48
CA LYS A 342 3.48 27.27 5.66
C LYS A 342 3.27 26.32 6.85
N THR A 343 2.01 25.97 7.13
CA THR A 343 1.68 25.04 8.21
C THR A 343 2.24 23.64 7.95
N ALA A 344 2.01 23.11 6.75
CA ALA A 344 2.46 21.77 6.36
C ALA A 344 3.98 21.64 6.41
N SER A 345 4.72 22.60 5.88
CA SER A 345 6.18 22.62 5.93
C SER A 345 6.73 22.69 7.35
N GLY A 346 6.09 23.46 8.25
CA GLY A 346 6.47 23.50 9.66
C GLY A 346 6.26 22.16 10.36
N GLU A 347 5.09 21.55 10.17
CA GLU A 347 4.76 20.25 10.77
C GLU A 347 5.61 19.10 10.22
N LEU A 348 5.99 19.12 8.93
CA LEU A 348 6.94 18.17 8.37
C LEU A 348 8.36 18.35 8.93
N GLY A 349 8.75 19.59 9.26
CA GLY A 349 9.97 19.87 10.00
C GLY A 349 10.00 19.14 11.35
N GLU A 350 8.91 19.21 12.13
CA GLU A 350 8.81 18.49 13.41
C GLU A 350 8.89 16.96 13.24
N VAL A 351 8.27 16.41 12.19
CA VAL A 351 8.35 14.96 11.89
C VAL A 351 9.77 14.57 11.49
N THR A 352 10.46 15.42 10.73
CA THR A 352 11.86 15.22 10.34
C THR A 352 12.76 15.16 11.57
N GLU A 353 12.62 16.09 12.52
CA GLU A 353 13.36 16.06 13.78
C GLU A 353 13.10 14.77 14.57
N LYS A 354 11.86 14.28 14.61
CA LYS A 354 11.52 13.00 15.26
C LYS A 354 12.16 11.80 14.58
N MET A 355 12.27 11.82 13.25
CA MET A 355 12.96 10.79 12.48
C MET A 355 14.46 10.78 12.82
N GLU A 356 15.10 11.94 12.94
CA GLU A 356 16.50 12.03 13.36
C GLU A 356 16.71 11.53 14.80
N LEU A 357 15.78 11.84 15.71
CA LEU A 357 15.79 11.32 17.07
C LEU A 357 15.59 9.79 17.09
N LEU A 358 14.75 9.24 16.22
CA LEU A 358 14.58 7.81 16.05
C LEU A 358 15.89 7.15 15.59
N ASP A 359 16.60 7.74 14.62
CA ASP A 359 17.89 7.24 14.15
C ASP A 359 18.95 7.26 15.27
N LYS A 360 18.95 8.29 16.13
CA LYS A 360 19.79 8.33 17.34
C LYS A 360 19.41 7.21 18.32
N ARG A 361 18.11 6.92 18.50
CA ARG A 361 17.63 5.82 19.36
C ARG A 361 18.07 4.46 18.82
N PHE A 362 18.00 4.22 17.51
CA PHE A 362 18.50 2.96 16.93
C PHE A 362 20.00 2.77 17.17
N LYS A 363 20.80 3.82 17.04
CA LYS A 363 22.24 3.76 17.37
C LYS A 363 22.47 3.45 18.85
N ALA A 364 21.66 4.01 19.75
CA ALA A 364 21.73 3.72 21.17
C ALA A 364 21.31 2.28 21.48
N LEU A 365 20.24 1.79 20.84
CA LEU A 365 19.75 0.43 20.96
C LEU A 365 20.81 -0.58 20.50
N ALA A 366 21.41 -0.37 19.32
CA ALA A 366 22.50 -1.20 18.81
C ALA A 366 23.65 -1.30 19.82
N LYS A 367 24.13 -0.16 20.31
CA LYS A 367 25.21 -0.12 21.30
C LYS A 367 24.85 -0.82 22.60
N TYR A 368 23.63 -0.64 23.09
CA TYR A 368 23.16 -1.25 24.33
C TYR A 368 23.19 -2.78 24.26
N PHE A 369 22.82 -3.35 23.11
CA PHE A 369 22.82 -4.80 22.87
C PHE A 369 24.13 -5.34 22.26
N GLY A 370 25.18 -4.52 22.17
CA GLY A 370 26.49 -4.94 21.66
C GLY A 370 26.58 -5.14 20.15
N GLU A 371 25.62 -4.62 19.39
CA GLU A 371 25.57 -4.69 17.92
C GLU A 371 26.31 -3.50 17.28
N ASP A 372 26.87 -3.69 16.08
CA ASP A 372 27.48 -2.57 15.31
C ASP A 372 26.38 -1.65 14.77
N PRO A 373 26.35 -0.35 15.17
CA PRO A 373 25.35 0.60 14.69
C PRO A 373 25.31 0.79 13.16
N LYS A 374 26.36 0.39 12.42
CA LYS A 374 26.40 0.48 10.96
C LYS A 374 25.68 -0.68 10.26
N SER A 375 25.69 -1.87 10.84
CA SER A 375 25.03 -3.07 10.30
C SER A 375 23.75 -3.45 11.05
N PHE A 376 23.44 -2.74 12.13
CA PHE A 376 22.26 -2.98 12.95
C PHE A 376 20.97 -2.81 12.15
N LYS A 377 20.08 -3.80 12.25
CA LYS A 377 18.77 -3.82 11.60
C LYS A 377 17.68 -3.79 12.67
N PRO A 378 17.08 -2.62 12.95
CA PRO A 378 16.08 -2.49 14.01
C PRO A 378 14.87 -3.42 13.85
N ASN A 379 14.41 -3.63 12.61
CA ASN A 379 13.28 -4.53 12.33
C ASN A 379 13.57 -5.98 12.71
N ASP A 380 14.74 -6.50 12.32
CA ASP A 380 15.16 -7.86 12.67
C ASP A 380 15.35 -7.98 14.20
N PHE A 381 15.92 -6.96 14.84
CA PHE A 381 16.04 -6.89 16.29
C PHE A 381 14.67 -6.99 16.98
N PHE A 382 13.71 -6.13 16.61
CA PHE A 382 12.36 -6.15 17.21
C PHE A 382 11.63 -7.46 16.94
N LYS A 383 11.83 -8.05 15.76
CA LYS A 383 11.29 -9.36 15.42
C LYS A 383 11.84 -10.45 16.34
N ASN A 384 13.16 -10.49 16.56
CA ASN A 384 13.79 -11.47 17.45
C ASN A 384 13.27 -11.33 18.89
N VAL A 385 13.14 -10.08 19.39
CA VAL A 385 12.55 -9.82 20.71
C VAL A 385 11.08 -10.26 20.78
N ALA A 386 10.28 -9.98 19.76
CA ALA A 386 8.88 -10.38 19.73
C ALA A 386 8.71 -11.91 19.73
N VAL A 387 9.49 -12.61 18.90
CA VAL A 387 9.48 -14.09 18.88
C VAL A 387 9.92 -14.66 20.22
N PHE A 388 10.94 -14.08 20.85
CA PHE A 388 11.38 -14.51 22.18
C PHE A 388 10.26 -14.39 23.23
N CYS A 389 9.56 -13.25 23.26
CA CYS A 389 8.41 -13.06 24.15
C CYS A 389 7.34 -14.13 23.93
N ASP A 390 6.97 -14.37 22.67
CA ASP A 390 5.95 -15.37 22.31
C ASP A 390 6.35 -16.79 22.74
N GLU A 391 7.60 -17.17 22.48
CA GLU A 391 8.12 -18.49 22.81
C GLU A 391 8.23 -18.70 24.33
N PHE A 392 8.60 -17.66 25.07
CA PHE A 392 8.63 -17.70 26.53
C PHE A 392 7.22 -17.85 27.12
N GLU A 393 6.27 -17.01 26.70
CA GLU A 393 4.88 -17.05 27.17
C GLU A 393 4.23 -18.40 26.87
N LYS A 394 4.42 -18.90 25.64
CA LYS A 394 3.94 -20.21 25.21
C LYS A 394 4.54 -21.33 26.08
N SER A 395 5.85 -21.31 26.30
CA SER A 395 6.51 -22.34 27.12
C SER A 395 5.99 -22.31 28.57
N LEU A 396 5.75 -21.13 29.13
CA LEU A 396 5.17 -20.97 30.47
C LEU A 396 3.74 -21.53 30.56
N GLU A 397 2.93 -21.30 29.53
CA GLU A 397 1.57 -21.86 29.46
C GLU A 397 1.58 -23.40 29.31
N GLU A 398 2.46 -23.94 28.46
CA GLU A 398 2.63 -25.38 28.28
C GLU A 398 3.05 -26.07 29.59
N ILE A 399 3.96 -25.48 30.39
CA ILE A 399 4.35 -26.02 31.70
C ILE A 399 3.16 -26.05 32.66
N ARG A 400 2.42 -24.94 32.75
CA ARG A 400 1.22 -24.85 33.61
C ARG A 400 0.16 -25.87 33.22
N GLN A 401 0.02 -26.16 31.93
CA GLN A 401 -0.88 -27.20 31.44
C GLN A 401 -0.40 -28.59 31.86
N TYR A 402 0.88 -28.92 31.65
CA TYR A 402 1.44 -30.22 32.04
C TYR A 402 1.32 -30.49 33.54
N GLN A 403 1.49 -29.47 34.39
CA GLN A 403 1.31 -29.58 35.83
C GLN A 403 -0.15 -29.88 36.22
N LYS A 404 -1.12 -29.22 35.56
CA LYS A 404 -2.56 -29.46 35.80
C LYS A 404 -2.99 -30.86 35.38
N GLU A 405 -2.43 -31.37 34.28
CA GLU A 405 -2.78 -32.68 33.73
C GLU A 405 -2.10 -33.85 34.48
N GLY A 406 -1.23 -33.58 35.47
CA GLY A 406 -0.48 -34.61 36.18
C GLY A 406 0.47 -35.39 35.28
N SER A 407 0.93 -34.78 34.18
CA SER A 407 1.69 -35.45 33.14
C SER A 407 3.05 -35.94 33.63
N VAL A 408 3.32 -37.24 33.46
CA VAL A 408 4.64 -37.86 33.66
C VAL A 408 5.61 -37.28 32.63
N GLY A 409 6.69 -36.63 33.06
CA GLY A 409 7.70 -36.04 32.17
C GLY A 409 8.11 -34.58 32.47
N LEU A 410 7.65 -34.01 33.59
CA LEU A 410 8.18 -32.75 34.16
C LEU A 410 9.37 -32.97 35.11
N GLU A 411 9.82 -34.21 35.26
CA GLU A 411 10.94 -34.57 36.14
C GLU A 411 12.20 -33.77 35.78
N GLY A 412 12.63 -32.90 36.69
CA GLY A 412 13.80 -32.03 36.53
C GLY A 412 13.50 -30.56 36.22
N LEU A 413 12.24 -30.17 35.96
CA LEU A 413 11.84 -28.76 35.91
C LEU A 413 11.62 -28.21 37.34
N PRO A 414 12.02 -26.96 37.62
CA PRO A 414 11.62 -26.27 38.85
C PRO A 414 10.09 -26.24 38.97
N MET A 415 9.57 -26.58 40.15
CA MET A 415 8.13 -26.47 40.41
C MET A 415 7.73 -25.00 40.44
N ILE A 416 6.71 -24.66 39.65
CA ILE A 416 6.12 -23.31 39.52
C ILE A 416 4.72 -23.25 40.07
#